data_AF-X1HXK4-F1
#
_entry.id   AF-X1HXK4-F1
#
_cell.length_a   1.000
_cell.length_b   1.000
_cell.length_c   1.000
_cell.angle_alpha   90.00
_cell.angle_beta   90.00
_cell.angle_gamma   90.00
#
_symmetry.space_group_name_H-M   'P 1'
#
loop_
_entity.id
_entity.type
_entity.pdbx_description
1 polymer ?
#
loop_
_entity_poly.entity_id
_entity_poly.type
_entity_poly.pdbx_seq_one_letter_code
_entity_poly.pdbx_strand_id
1 'polypeptide(L)'
;MSVALKKAPELDFLYREKKRRRATHGINAFTEYCMRDSRTGFPFVQAPLHRTLQAFIEKNLFPVIIIPREHGKTAQVIARILFELGKNHNELVKMVCASDTIARKRVMEVRENIAHNAELHEIFPDLLEDKGVQSWSKHAIT
;
A
#
# COMPACT_ATOMS: atom_id res chain seq x y z
N MET A 1 31.37 24.77 14.65
CA MET A 1 30.36 25.21 13.66
C MET A 1 30.09 24.05 12.71
N SER A 2 28.94 23.40 12.82
CA SER A 2 28.55 22.26 11.98
C SER A 2 28.14 22.76 10.60
N VAL A 3 28.87 22.39 9.56
CA VAL A 3 28.51 22.65 8.17
C VAL A 3 27.30 21.79 7.85
N ALA A 4 26.13 22.42 7.71
CA ALA A 4 24.96 21.76 7.15
C ALA A 4 25.27 21.39 5.69
N LEU A 5 25.57 20.12 5.45
CA LEU A 5 25.61 19.54 4.11
C LEU A 5 24.22 19.72 3.48
N LYS A 6 24.06 20.75 2.64
CA LYS A 6 22.93 20.83 1.72
C LYS A 6 23.00 19.58 0.84
N LYS A 7 22.08 18.62 1.04
CA LYS A 7 21.98 17.45 0.17
C LYS A 7 21.83 17.94 -1.27
N ALA A 8 22.71 17.46 -2.15
CA ALA A 8 22.65 17.79 -3.57
C ALA A 8 21.32 17.25 -4.14
N PRO A 9 20.48 18.07 -4.80
CA PRO A 9 19.17 17.65 -5.32
C PRO A 9 19.22 16.40 -6.21
N GLU A 10 20.34 16.20 -6.91
CA GLU A 10 20.63 15.04 -7.75
C GLU A 10 20.70 13.72 -6.95
N LEU A 11 21.24 13.76 -5.73
CA LEU A 11 21.30 12.57 -4.86
C LEU A 11 19.93 12.19 -4.32
N ASP A 12 19.08 13.17 -4.02
CA ASP A 12 17.71 12.91 -3.57
C ASP A 12 16.85 12.31 -4.70
N PHE A 13 17.03 12.80 -5.94
CA PHE A 13 16.41 12.20 -7.13
C PHE A 13 16.83 10.74 -7.32
N LEU A 14 18.13 10.45 -7.33
CA LEU A 14 18.66 9.09 -7.47
C LEU A 14 18.17 8.16 -6.37
N TYR A 15 18.07 8.66 -5.13
CA TYR A 15 17.58 7.89 -4.00
C TYR A 15 16.09 7.55 -4.13
N ARG A 16 15.26 8.52 -4.56
CA ARG A 16 13.83 8.30 -4.82
C ARG A 16 13.63 7.29 -5.95
N GLU A 17 14.35 7.44 -7.07
CA GLU A 17 14.31 6.52 -8.21
C GLU A 17 14.65 5.09 -7.79
N LYS A 18 15.70 4.91 -6.98
CA LYS A 18 16.09 3.60 -6.46
C LYS A 18 15.02 2.98 -5.57
N LYS A 19 14.33 3.78 -4.75
CA LYS A 19 13.19 3.30 -3.94
C LYS A 19 12.01 2.89 -4.82
N ARG A 20 11.62 3.73 -5.78
CA ARG A 20 10.54 3.44 -6.74
C ARG A 20 10.77 2.10 -7.44
N ARG A 21 11.97 1.89 -8.01
CA ARG A 21 12.32 0.64 -8.71
C ARG A 21 12.18 -0.60 -7.84
N ARG A 22 12.55 -0.52 -6.56
CA ARG A 22 12.38 -1.63 -5.60
C ARG A 22 10.91 -1.87 -5.30
N ALA A 23 10.16 -0.79 -5.16
CA ALA A 23 8.74 -0.83 -4.83
C ALA A 23 7.89 -1.46 -5.95
N THR A 24 8.29 -1.33 -7.22
CA THR A 24 7.64 -2.02 -8.34
C THR A 24 7.65 -3.55 -8.22
N HIS A 25 8.65 -4.13 -7.56
CA HIS A 25 8.88 -5.58 -7.57
C HIS A 25 8.76 -6.24 -6.20
N GLY A 26 8.53 -5.46 -5.13
CA GLY A 26 8.57 -6.00 -3.77
C GLY A 26 7.58 -5.32 -2.85
N ILE A 27 6.65 -6.12 -2.30
CA ILE A 27 5.61 -5.65 -1.39
C ILE A 27 6.16 -4.83 -0.22
N ASN A 28 7.31 -5.21 0.34
CA ASN A 28 7.87 -4.46 1.46
C ASN A 28 8.38 -3.07 1.06
N ALA A 29 9.02 -2.96 -0.10
CA ALA A 29 9.47 -1.67 -0.62
C ALA A 29 8.28 -0.83 -1.08
N PHE A 30 7.25 -1.47 -1.66
CA PHE A 30 5.98 -0.85 -2.00
C PHE A 30 5.31 -0.22 -0.79
N THR A 31 5.16 -0.97 0.31
CA THR A 31 4.57 -0.47 1.54
C THR A 31 5.31 0.77 2.07
N GLU A 32 6.65 0.74 2.12
CA GLU A 32 7.46 1.87 2.60
C GLU A 32 7.43 3.08 1.63
N TYR A 33 7.15 2.86 0.34
CA TYR A 33 7.11 3.92 -0.68
C TYR A 33 5.74 4.58 -0.79
N CYS A 34 4.68 3.78 -0.97
CA CYS A 34 3.33 4.27 -1.27
C CYS A 34 2.51 4.58 -0.02
N MET A 35 2.73 3.87 1.08
CA MET A 35 1.87 4.02 2.25
C MET A 35 2.37 5.14 3.16
N ARG A 36 1.44 5.80 3.85
CA ARG A 36 1.71 6.80 4.87
C ARG A 36 1.14 6.35 6.19
N ASP A 37 1.82 6.67 7.28
CA ASP A 37 1.29 6.46 8.62
C ASP A 37 0.14 7.47 8.85
N SER A 38 -1.05 6.96 9.16
CA SER A 38 -2.25 7.80 9.28
C SER A 38 -2.21 8.79 10.45
N ARG A 39 -1.32 8.59 11.43
CA ARG A 39 -1.19 9.48 12.59
C ARG A 39 -0.22 10.63 12.31
N THR A 40 0.83 10.35 11.56
CA THR A 40 1.96 11.28 11.38
C THR A 40 2.06 11.85 9.96
N GLY A 41 1.42 11.22 8.97
CA GLY A 41 1.53 11.57 7.56
C GLY A 41 2.88 11.22 6.93
N PHE A 42 3.84 10.68 7.70
CA PHE A 42 5.15 10.30 7.18
C PHE A 42 5.10 8.96 6.44
N PRO A 43 6.09 8.66 5.57
CA PRO A 43 6.23 7.35 4.95
C PRO A 43 6.20 6.22 5.98
N PHE A 44 5.49 5.14 5.65
CA PHE A 44 5.34 4.00 6.53
C PHE A 44 6.71 3.34 6.76
N VAL A 45 7.09 3.13 8.03
CA VAL A 45 8.34 2.43 8.38
C VAL A 45 7.99 1.04 8.89
N GLN A 46 8.51 0.00 8.23
CA GLN A 46 8.16 -1.37 8.56
C GLN A 46 9.05 -1.96 9.66
N ALA A 47 8.40 -2.52 10.68
CA ALA A 47 9.05 -3.33 11.71
C ALA A 47 9.36 -4.74 11.17
N PRO A 48 10.26 -5.51 11.83
CA PRO A 48 10.56 -6.89 11.44
C PRO A 48 9.32 -7.79 11.33
N LEU A 49 8.33 -7.58 12.21
CA LEU A 49 7.04 -8.29 12.17
C LEU A 49 6.31 -8.08 10.84
N HIS A 50 6.31 -6.87 10.29
CA HIS A 50 5.61 -6.56 9.04
C HIS A 50 6.24 -7.28 7.84
N ARG A 51 7.58 -7.33 7.80
CA ARG A 51 8.30 -8.06 6.75
C ARG A 51 8.06 -9.57 6.84
N THR A 52 8.05 -10.10 8.07
CA THR A 52 7.75 -11.51 8.35
C THR A 52 6.32 -11.85 7.94
N LEU A 53 5.36 -10.96 8.23
CA LEU A 53 3.96 -11.08 7.80
C LEU A 53 3.85 -11.18 6.27
N GLN A 54 4.47 -10.26 5.52
CA GLN A 54 4.39 -10.26 4.06
C GLN A 54 5.02 -11.51 3.45
N ALA A 55 6.18 -11.92 3.97
CA ALA A 55 6.85 -13.14 3.54
C ALA A 55 6.02 -14.40 3.86
N PHE A 56 5.31 -14.41 4.99
CA PHE A 56 4.41 -15.50 5.34
C PHE A 56 3.20 -15.57 4.40
N ILE A 57 2.59 -14.43 4.06
CA ILE A 57 1.49 -14.38 3.09
C ILE A 57 1.95 -14.84 1.71
N GLU A 58 3.13 -14.43 1.25
CA GLU A 58 3.65 -14.78 -0.08
C GLU A 58 3.97 -16.27 -0.22
N LYS A 59 4.41 -16.93 0.85
CA LYS A 59 4.80 -18.35 0.83
C LYS A 59 3.65 -19.33 0.98
N ASN A 60 2.46 -18.88 1.41
CA ASN A 60 1.36 -19.76 1.78
C ASN A 60 0.09 -19.37 1.01
N LEU A 61 -0.62 -20.38 0.48
CA LEU A 61 -1.86 -20.15 -0.26
C LEU A 61 -3.01 -19.69 0.66
N PHE A 62 -3.06 -20.19 1.90
CA PHE A 62 -4.12 -19.88 2.87
C PHE A 62 -3.53 -19.48 4.24
N PRO A 63 -2.87 -18.31 4.33
CA PRO A 63 -2.22 -17.89 5.57
C PRO A 63 -3.25 -17.47 6.62
N VAL A 64 -3.14 -18.02 7.83
CA VAL A 64 -3.86 -17.53 9.02
C VAL A 64 -2.88 -16.78 9.91
N ILE A 65 -3.21 -15.52 10.23
CA ILE A 65 -2.33 -14.61 10.96
C ILE A 65 -3.05 -14.08 12.18
N ILE A 66 -2.42 -14.21 13.35
CA ILE A 66 -2.88 -13.62 14.61
C ILE A 66 -1.87 -12.54 15.02
N ILE A 67 -2.30 -11.27 14.97
CA ILE A 67 -1.48 -10.11 15.34
C ILE A 67 -2.26 -9.23 16.31
N PRO A 68 -1.63 -8.72 17.39
CA PRO A 68 -2.26 -7.80 18.33
C PRO A 68 -2.87 -6.56 17.67
N ARG A 69 -3.75 -5.87 18.41
CA ARG A 69 -4.32 -4.59 17.95
C ARG A 69 -3.20 -3.55 17.84
N GLU A 70 -3.36 -2.58 16.94
CA GLU A 70 -2.43 -1.45 16.77
C GLU A 70 -1.01 -1.80 16.30
N HIS A 71 -0.80 -2.99 15.74
CA HIS A 71 0.49 -3.42 15.18
C HIS A 71 0.56 -3.30 13.65
N GLY A 72 -0.24 -2.40 13.06
CA GLY A 72 -0.18 -2.09 11.62
C GLY A 72 -0.75 -3.16 10.69
N LYS A 73 -1.38 -4.24 11.19
CA LYS A 73 -1.91 -5.33 10.36
C LYS A 73 -2.86 -4.86 9.25
N THR A 74 -3.70 -3.86 9.51
CA THR A 74 -4.64 -3.37 8.49
C THR A 74 -3.91 -2.65 7.36
N ALA A 75 -2.96 -1.77 7.69
CA ALA A 75 -2.16 -1.07 6.69
C ALA A 75 -1.38 -2.06 5.82
N GLN A 76 -0.85 -3.13 6.42
CA GLN A 76 -0.15 -4.20 5.71
C GLN A 76 -1.05 -4.95 4.72
N VAL A 77 -2.30 -5.26 5.11
CA VAL A 77 -3.26 -5.91 4.21
C VAL A 77 -3.68 -4.97 3.08
N ILE A 78 -3.94 -3.69 3.35
CA ILE A 78 -4.31 -2.72 2.33
C ILE A 78 -3.17 -2.51 1.32
N ALA A 79 -1.94 -2.36 1.80
CA ALA A 79 -0.76 -2.27 0.94
C ALA A 79 -0.64 -3.51 0.05
N ARG A 80 -0.92 -4.70 0.60
CA ARG A 80 -0.91 -5.95 -0.16
C ARG A 80 -1.96 -5.96 -1.26
N ILE A 81 -3.19 -5.55 -0.96
CA ILE A 81 -4.28 -5.48 -1.94
C ILE A 81 -3.90 -4.54 -3.09
N LEU A 82 -3.44 -3.32 -2.78
CA LEU A 82 -3.04 -2.35 -3.79
C LEU A 82 -1.88 -2.87 -4.66
N PHE A 83 -0.92 -3.56 -4.04
CA PHE A 83 0.22 -4.13 -4.75
C PHE A 83 -0.18 -5.26 -5.70
N GLU A 84 -1.04 -6.19 -5.26
CA GLU A 84 -1.49 -7.29 -6.13
C GLU A 84 -2.40 -6.78 -7.26
N LEU A 85 -3.30 -5.84 -6.98
CA LEU A 85 -4.13 -5.20 -8.00
C LEU A 85 -3.25 -4.49 -9.04
N GLY A 86 -2.28 -3.69 -8.60
CA GLY A 86 -1.38 -2.99 -9.53
C GLY A 86 -0.50 -3.91 -10.37
N LYS A 87 -0.20 -5.13 -9.88
CA LYS A 87 0.51 -6.15 -10.65
C LYS A 87 -0.39 -6.88 -11.65
N ASN A 88 -1.66 -7.07 -11.32
CA ASN A 88 -2.62 -7.77 -12.17
C ASN A 88 -4.04 -7.17 -11.97
N HIS A 89 -4.46 -6.33 -12.91
CA HIS A 89 -5.78 -5.68 -12.87
C HIS A 89 -6.96 -6.64 -12.99
N ASN A 90 -6.73 -7.91 -13.39
CA ASN A 90 -7.79 -8.91 -13.45
C ASN A 90 -7.99 -9.65 -12.12
N GLU A 91 -7.18 -9.37 -11.09
CA GLU A 91 -7.37 -9.96 -9.76
C GLU A 91 -8.64 -9.45 -9.09
N LEU A 92 -9.42 -10.37 -8.53
CA LEU A 92 -10.60 -10.05 -7.76
C LEU A 92 -10.33 -10.27 -6.27
N VAL A 93 -10.42 -9.18 -5.50
CA VAL A 93 -10.17 -9.20 -4.05
C VAL A 93 -11.46 -9.03 -3.28
N LYS A 94 -11.76 -10.00 -2.40
CA LYS A 94 -12.87 -9.89 -1.44
C LYS A 94 -12.35 -9.61 -0.04
N MET A 95 -12.75 -8.47 0.53
CA MET A 95 -12.46 -8.14 1.92
C MET A 95 -13.63 -8.53 2.83
N VAL A 96 -13.36 -9.37 3.83
CA VAL A 96 -14.32 -9.74 4.86
C VAL A 96 -13.85 -9.16 6.20
N CYS A 97 -14.74 -8.45 6.88
CA CYS A 97 -14.44 -7.80 8.16
C CYS A 97 -15.47 -8.20 9.22
N ALA A 98 -15.14 -7.93 10.49
CA ALA A 98 -16.02 -8.23 11.62
C ALA A 98 -17.37 -7.46 11.59
N SER A 99 -17.46 -6.37 10.83
CA SER A 99 -18.71 -5.63 10.61
C SER A 99 -18.72 -4.90 9.27
N ASP A 100 -19.92 -4.58 8.79
CA ASP A 100 -20.16 -3.81 7.57
C ASP A 100 -19.46 -2.44 7.60
N THR A 101 -19.55 -1.74 8.73
CA THR A 101 -18.89 -0.43 8.92
C THR A 101 -17.37 -0.53 8.76
N ILE A 102 -16.76 -1.59 9.31
CA ILE A 102 -15.31 -1.80 9.15
C ILE A 102 -15.00 -2.13 7.70
N ALA A 103 -15.79 -3.00 7.05
CA ALA A 103 -15.61 -3.37 5.66
C ALA A 103 -15.64 -2.13 4.75
N ARG A 104 -16.68 -1.29 4.87
CA ARG A 104 -16.81 -0.02 4.13
C ARG A 104 -15.59 0.87 4.31
N LYS A 105 -15.10 1.01 5.54
CA LYS A 105 -13.92 1.84 5.82
C LYS A 105 -12.70 1.34 5.05
N ARG A 106 -12.51 0.02 4.95
CA ARG A 106 -11.37 -0.56 4.20
C ARG A 106 -11.53 -0.46 2.70
N VAL A 107 -12.73 -0.67 2.18
CA VAL A 107 -13.04 -0.45 0.76
C VAL A 107 -12.75 1.00 0.39
N MET A 108 -13.25 1.96 1.18
CA MET A 108 -12.96 3.37 0.94
C MET A 108 -11.47 3.68 1.02
N GLU A 109 -10.73 3.11 1.98
CA GLU A 109 -9.29 3.33 2.08
C GLU A 109 -8.52 2.83 0.84
N VAL A 110 -8.93 1.70 0.25
CA VAL A 110 -8.38 1.23 -1.04
C VAL A 110 -8.73 2.19 -2.16
N ARG A 111 -10.01 2.61 -2.25
CA ARG A 111 -10.48 3.58 -3.25
C ARG A 111 -9.70 4.89 -3.20
N GLU A 112 -9.53 5.47 -2.02
CA GLU A 112 -8.83 6.75 -1.85
C GLU A 112 -7.36 6.63 -2.30
N ASN A 113 -6.72 5.49 -2.08
CA ASN A 113 -5.37 5.26 -2.59
C ASN A 113 -5.36 5.20 -4.11
N ILE A 114 -6.27 4.45 -4.74
CA ILE A 114 -6.36 4.38 -6.21
C ILE A 114 -6.76 5.73 -6.83
N ALA A 115 -7.53 6.56 -6.13
CA ALA A 115 -7.94 7.86 -6.68
C ALA A 115 -6.83 8.92 -6.53
N HIS A 116 -6.08 8.91 -5.43
CA HIS A 116 -5.33 10.08 -4.98
C HIS A 116 -3.88 9.83 -4.54
N ASN A 117 -3.42 8.57 -4.47
CA ASN A 117 -2.04 8.28 -4.07
C ASN A 117 -1.08 8.47 -5.25
N ALA A 118 -0.37 9.60 -5.28
CA ALA A 118 0.58 9.91 -6.34
C ALA A 118 1.72 8.87 -6.42
N GLU A 119 2.22 8.42 -5.28
CA GLU A 119 3.28 7.41 -5.21
C GLU A 119 2.81 6.03 -5.68
N LEU A 120 1.53 5.71 -5.54
CA LEU A 120 0.93 4.52 -6.15
C LEU A 120 0.97 4.62 -7.67
N HIS A 121 0.51 5.74 -8.24
CA HIS A 121 0.49 5.95 -9.70
C HIS A 121 1.87 6.10 -10.32
N GLU A 122 2.88 6.49 -9.54
CA GLU A 122 4.28 6.41 -9.98
C GLU A 122 4.77 4.97 -10.20
N ILE A 123 4.15 3.99 -9.54
CA ILE A 123 4.51 2.56 -9.65
C ILE A 123 3.56 1.83 -10.60
N PHE A 124 2.26 2.06 -10.45
CA PHE A 124 1.19 1.43 -11.20
C PHE A 124 0.33 2.51 -11.85
N PRO A 125 0.81 3.14 -12.95
CA PRO A 125 0.12 4.28 -13.58
C PRO A 125 -1.24 3.90 -14.18
N ASP A 126 -1.42 2.62 -14.49
CA ASP A 126 -2.63 2.09 -15.13
C ASP A 126 -3.65 1.55 -14.11
N LEU A 127 -3.31 1.53 -12.81
CA LEU A 127 -4.25 1.19 -11.74
C LEU A 127 -5.09 2.43 -11.44
N LEU A 128 -6.21 2.56 -12.13
CA LEU A 128 -7.07 3.75 -12.10
C LEU A 128 -8.52 3.39 -11.82
N GLU A 129 -9.29 4.39 -11.43
CA GLU A 129 -10.75 4.27 -11.37
C GLU A 129 -11.32 4.08 -12.77
N ASP A 130 -12.18 3.07 -12.94
CA ASP A 130 -12.93 2.88 -14.19
C ASP A 130 -14.01 3.97 -14.29
N LYS A 131 -13.73 4.99 -15.11
CA LYS A 131 -14.64 6.12 -15.34
C LYS A 131 -15.91 5.73 -16.11
N GLY A 132 -15.92 4.59 -16.77
CA GLY A 132 -17.08 4.07 -17.50
C GLY A 132 -18.10 3.37 -16.60
N VAL A 133 -17.70 3.02 -15.38
CA VAL A 133 -18.48 2.22 -14.45
C VAL A 133 -18.94 3.11 -13.28
N GLN A 134 -20.22 3.49 -13.27
CA GLN A 134 -20.81 4.28 -12.17
C GLN A 134 -20.94 3.49 -10.83
N SER A 135 -20.42 2.26 -10.72
CA SER A 135 -20.71 1.33 -9.62
C SER A 135 -19.71 1.30 -8.47
N TRP A 136 -18.75 2.23 -8.40
CA TRP A 136 -17.91 2.37 -7.20
C TRP A 136 -18.76 2.85 -6.01
N SER A 137 -19.18 1.89 -5.20
CA SER A 137 -20.00 2.09 -4.02
C SER A 137 -19.14 2.02 -2.75
N LYS A 138 -19.77 2.23 -1.58
CA LYS A 138 -19.08 2.03 -0.29
C LYS A 138 -18.69 0.57 -0.02
N HIS A 139 -19.17 -0.37 -0.85
CA HIS A 139 -19.05 -1.82 -0.66
C HIS A 139 -18.28 -2.55 -1.76
N ALA A 140 -18.12 -1.90 -2.91
CA ALA A 140 -17.51 -2.50 -4.07
C ALA A 140 -16.81 -1.44 -4.90
N ILE A 141 -15.61 -1.77 -5.35
CA ILE A 141 -14.81 -1.09 -6.36
C ILE A 141 -14.80 -2.07 -7.52
N THR A 142 -15.28 -1.65 -8.69
CA THR A 142 -15.54 -2.51 -9.86
C THR A 142 -15.01 -1.88 -11.10
#